data_AF-A0A3B7A500-F1
#
_entry.id   AF-A0A3B7A500-F1
#
_cell.length_a   1.000
_cell.length_b   1.000
_cell.length_c   1.000
_cell.angle_alpha   90.00
_cell.angle_beta   90.00
_cell.angle_gamma   90.00
#
_symmetry.space_group_name_H-M   'P 1'
#
loop_
_entity.id
_entity.type
_entity.pdbx_description
1 polymer ?
#
loop_
_entity_poly.entity_id
_entity_poly.type
_entity_poly.pdbx_seq_one_letter_code
_entity_poly.pdbx_strand_id
1 'polypeptide(L)'
;MKKIAAVLIASALLAGCGNSPLIPNQTIALTAKKSVSLASLATAGVVVGAIYLIYDPLAPNWEIEESKVAPDVYRFSMKMKRYHTGGAGESVQILKRRASQLQYENGFGSYQILEYTEGIDSQTIGARRVAEGTIRLVQRQDADSFRLNEGY
;
A
#
# COMPACT_ATOMS: atom_id res chain seq x y z
N MET A 1 5.26 -14.18 -6.45
CA MET A 1 5.25 -15.19 -7.54
C MET A 1 3.95 -15.21 -8.35
N LYS A 2 2.76 -15.34 -7.74
CA LYS A 2 1.46 -15.30 -8.47
C LYS A 2 1.25 -14.03 -9.33
N LYS A 3 1.67 -12.85 -8.84
CA LYS A 3 1.55 -11.57 -9.58
C LYS A 3 2.48 -11.49 -10.80
N ILE A 4 3.65 -12.13 -10.74
CA ILE A 4 4.63 -12.16 -11.84
C ILE A 4 4.14 -13.11 -12.94
N ALA A 5 3.54 -14.24 -12.56
CA ALA A 5 2.93 -15.18 -13.50
C ALA A 5 1.77 -14.55 -14.29
N ALA A 6 0.93 -13.73 -13.64
CA ALA A 6 -0.16 -13.03 -14.31
C ALA A 6 0.34 -12.01 -15.36
N VAL A 7 1.44 -11.30 -15.08
CA VAL A 7 2.05 -10.36 -16.04
C VAL A 7 2.66 -11.09 -17.23
N LEU A 8 3.34 -12.22 -17.01
CA LEU A 8 3.92 -13.02 -18.09
C LEU A 8 2.86 -13.61 -19.04
N ILE A 9 1.72 -14.06 -18.50
CA ILE A 9 0.59 -14.57 -19.29
C ILE A 9 -0.06 -13.43 -20.09
N ALA A 10 -0.21 -12.23 -19.52
CA ALA A 10 -0.75 -11.08 -20.24
C ALA A 10 0.16 -10.62 -21.39
N SER A 11 1.49 -10.66 -21.21
CA SER A 11 2.45 -10.36 -22.29
C SER A 11 2.48 -11.43 -23.38
N ALA A 12 2.33 -12.72 -23.03
CA ALA A 12 2.29 -13.82 -24.00
C ALA A 12 0.99 -13.85 -24.82
N LEU A 13 -0.12 -13.33 -24.29
CA LEU A 13 -1.39 -13.21 -25.02
C LEU A 13 -1.40 -12.02 -26.01
N LEU A 14 -0.55 -11.01 -25.82
CA LEU A 14 -0.39 -9.88 -26.75
C LEU A 14 0.63 -10.17 -27.87
N ALA A 15 1.60 -11.04 -27.60
CA ALA A 15 2.46 -11.64 -28.64
C ALA A 15 1.71 -12.82 -29.29
N GLY A 16 0.74 -12.51 -30.15
CA GLY A 16 -0.17 -13.49 -30.75
C GLY A 16 0.54 -14.73 -31.31
N CYS A 17 0.29 -15.88 -30.70
CA CYS A 17 0.41 -17.18 -31.36
C CYS A 17 -0.80 -17.37 -32.27
N GLY A 18 -0.80 -16.76 -33.45
CA GLY A 18 -1.84 -16.95 -34.47
C GLY A 18 -1.93 -15.79 -35.46
N ASN A 19 -2.20 -16.11 -36.73
CA ASN A 19 -2.28 -15.20 -37.88
C ASN A 19 -3.41 -14.16 -37.83
N SER A 20 -3.95 -13.83 -36.66
CA SER A 20 -5.01 -12.84 -36.49
C SER A 20 -4.72 -11.98 -35.26
N PRO A 21 -4.46 -10.67 -35.43
CA PRO A 21 -4.23 -9.80 -34.28
C PRO A 21 -5.52 -9.68 -33.45
N LEU A 22 -5.42 -9.95 -32.15
CA LEU A 22 -6.52 -9.82 -31.18
C LEU A 22 -7.05 -8.39 -31.05
N ILE A 23 -6.26 -7.39 -31.48
CA ILE A 23 -6.64 -5.98 -31.51
C ILE A 23 -6.58 -5.51 -32.96
N PRO A 24 -7.71 -5.07 -33.54
CA PRO A 24 -7.73 -4.59 -34.91
C PRO A 24 -6.91 -3.30 -35.03
N ASN A 25 -6.09 -3.21 -36.06
CA ASN A 25 -5.22 -2.07 -36.32
C ASN A 25 -6.02 -0.89 -36.92
N GLN A 26 -7.00 -0.40 -36.16
CA GLN A 26 -7.83 0.75 -36.53
C GLN A 26 -7.17 2.04 -36.05
N THR A 27 -7.24 3.09 -36.88
CA THR A 27 -6.66 4.40 -36.59
C THR A 27 -7.68 5.31 -35.93
N ILE A 28 -7.31 5.87 -34.78
CA ILE A 28 -8.08 6.92 -34.10
C ILE A 28 -7.47 8.27 -34.48
N ALA A 29 -8.25 9.15 -35.09
CA ALA A 29 -7.85 10.52 -35.33
C ALA A 29 -8.01 11.32 -34.03
N LEU A 30 -6.90 11.66 -33.38
CA LEU A 30 -6.89 12.47 -32.15
C LEU A 30 -7.04 13.97 -32.48
N THR A 31 -6.61 14.39 -33.68
CA THR A 31 -6.84 15.73 -34.24
C THR A 31 -6.77 15.68 -35.76
N ALA A 32 -7.11 16.77 -36.46
CA ALA A 32 -7.13 16.84 -37.93
C ALA A 32 -5.79 16.48 -38.62
N LYS A 33 -4.68 16.49 -37.89
CA LYS A 33 -3.33 16.17 -38.38
C LYS A 33 -2.61 15.05 -37.62
N LYS A 34 -3.23 14.43 -36.61
CA LYS A 34 -2.63 13.31 -35.87
C LYS A 34 -3.61 12.16 -35.74
N SER A 35 -3.22 11.03 -36.31
CA SER A 35 -3.84 9.73 -36.07
C SER A 35 -2.86 8.83 -35.32
N VAL A 36 -3.41 7.99 -34.43
CA VAL A 36 -2.66 6.97 -33.70
C VAL A 36 -3.41 5.66 -33.87
N SER A 37 -2.68 4.56 -34.09
CA SER A 37 -3.30 3.24 -34.17
C SER A 37 -3.72 2.73 -32.79
N LEU A 38 -4.87 2.06 -32.74
CA LEU A 38 -5.41 1.44 -31.53
C LEU A 38 -4.45 0.39 -30.97
N ALA A 39 -3.75 -0.35 -31.84
CA ALA A 39 -2.73 -1.31 -31.44
C ALA A 39 -1.56 -0.64 -30.70
N SER A 40 -1.12 0.53 -31.14
CA SER A 40 -0.05 1.29 -30.48
C SER A 40 -0.49 1.81 -29.10
N LEU A 41 -1.72 2.32 -29.01
CA LEU A 41 -2.29 2.77 -27.73
C LEU A 41 -2.48 1.62 -26.74
N ALA A 42 -2.97 0.47 -27.21
CA ALA A 42 -3.12 -0.72 -26.37
C ALA A 42 -1.76 -1.21 -25.86
N THR A 43 -0.75 -1.23 -26.72
CA THR A 43 0.63 -1.59 -26.34
C THR A 43 1.20 -0.62 -25.31
N ALA A 44 1.06 0.69 -25.54
CA ALA A 44 1.49 1.71 -24.58
C ALA A 44 0.75 1.60 -23.24
N GLY A 45 -0.56 1.35 -23.27
CA GLY A 45 -1.38 1.13 -22.07
C GLY A 45 -0.94 -0.09 -21.27
N VAL A 46 -0.60 -1.20 -21.94
CA VAL A 46 -0.07 -2.40 -21.29
C VAL A 46 1.30 -2.15 -20.67
N VAL A 47 2.19 -1.44 -21.35
CA VAL A 47 3.52 -1.08 -20.81
C VAL A 47 3.38 -0.18 -19.59
N VAL A 48 2.55 0.86 -19.66
CA VAL A 48 2.27 1.75 -18.52
C VAL A 48 1.64 0.97 -17.37
N GLY A 49 0.65 0.11 -17.65
CA GLY A 49 0.02 -0.75 -16.65
C GLY A 49 1.00 -1.74 -15.99
N ALA A 50 1.90 -2.34 -16.77
CA ALA A 50 2.94 -3.24 -16.26
C ALA A 50 3.95 -2.49 -15.39
N ILE A 51 4.36 -1.28 -15.79
CA ILE A 51 5.20 -0.40 -14.95
C ILE A 51 4.46 -0.08 -13.65
N TYR A 52 3.17 0.26 -13.69
CA TYR A 52 2.37 0.60 -12.51
C TYR A 52 2.18 -0.59 -11.55
N LEU A 53 2.08 -1.81 -12.08
CA LEU A 53 1.98 -3.03 -11.28
C LEU A 53 3.30 -3.39 -10.57
N ILE A 54 4.45 -3.02 -11.16
CA ILE A 54 5.79 -3.30 -10.62
C ILE A 54 6.25 -2.15 -9.70
N TYR A 55 6.02 -0.91 -10.13
CA TYR A 55 6.33 0.34 -9.47
C TYR A 55 5.02 1.07 -9.20
N ASP A 56 4.36 0.73 -8.09
CA ASP A 56 3.21 1.48 -7.61
C ASP A 56 3.72 2.83 -7.04
N PRO A 57 3.49 3.96 -7.74
CA PRO A 57 3.99 5.26 -7.28
C PRO A 57 3.23 5.79 -6.05
N LEU A 58 2.12 5.15 -5.67
CA LEU A 58 1.33 5.47 -4.49
C LEU A 58 1.68 4.59 -3.29
N ALA A 59 2.55 3.58 -3.46
CA ALA A 59 2.95 2.71 -2.37
C ALA A 59 3.81 3.50 -1.36
N PRO A 60 3.47 3.49 -0.06
CA PRO A 60 4.21 4.21 0.98
C PRO A 60 5.73 3.97 0.89
N ASN A 61 6.52 5.01 1.19
CA ASN A 61 7.99 4.96 1.21
C ASN A 61 8.56 4.00 2.28
N TRP A 62 7.68 3.48 3.14
CA TRP A 62 7.99 2.59 4.24
C TRP A 62 7.36 1.22 4.00
N GLU A 63 8.17 0.18 4.16
CA GLU A 63 7.71 -1.20 4.27
C GLU A 63 7.27 -1.44 5.73
N ILE A 64 6.05 -1.95 5.91
CA ILE A 64 5.43 -2.14 7.22
C ILE A 64 5.23 -3.63 7.45
N GLU A 65 5.93 -4.16 8.45
CA GLU A 65 5.73 -5.50 8.98
C GLU A 65 4.83 -5.40 10.22
N GLU A 66 3.63 -5.96 10.15
CA GLU A 66 2.67 -6.00 11.26
C GLU A 66 2.71 -7.38 11.94
N SER A 67 2.80 -7.39 13.26
CA SER A 67 2.80 -8.60 14.08
C SER A 67 1.83 -8.45 15.25
N LYS A 68 0.93 -9.43 15.41
CA LYS A 68 0.00 -9.47 16.53
C LYS A 68 0.68 -10.12 17.72
N VAL A 69 0.88 -9.36 18.80
CA VAL A 69 1.59 -9.81 20.02
C VAL A 69 0.59 -10.33 21.05
N ALA A 70 -0.58 -9.71 21.14
CA ALA A 70 -1.69 -10.12 22.00
C ALA A 70 -3.04 -9.86 21.28
N PRO A 71 -4.19 -10.28 21.83
CA PRO A 71 -5.50 -10.07 21.21
C PRO A 71 -5.79 -8.61 20.81
N ASP A 72 -5.32 -7.67 21.63
CA ASP A 72 -5.48 -6.22 21.53
C ASP A 72 -4.16 -5.48 21.30
N VAL A 73 -3.01 -6.15 21.23
CA VAL A 73 -1.68 -5.51 21.09
C VAL A 73 -1.02 -5.90 19.78
N TYR A 74 -0.57 -4.89 19.04
CA TYR A 74 0.08 -5.02 17.74
C TYR A 74 1.44 -4.33 17.77
N ARG A 75 2.46 -4.98 17.20
CA ARG A 75 3.81 -4.46 17.01
C ARG A 75 4.06 -4.26 15.52
N PHE A 76 4.55 -3.08 15.17
CA PHE A 76 4.94 -2.68 13.82
C PHE A 76 6.45 -2.51 13.74
N SER A 77 7.05 -3.16 12.75
CA SER A 77 8.42 -2.94 12.30
C SER A 77 8.34 -2.24 10.95
N MET A 78 8.76 -0.98 10.90
CA MET A 78 8.72 -0.17 9.69
C MET A 78 10.13 0.10 9.22
N LYS A 79 10.38 -0.13 7.93
CA LYS A 79 11.69 0.09 7.34
C LYS A 79 11.55 0.93 6.09
N MET A 80 12.38 1.96 5.96
CA MET A 80 12.37 2.80 4.78
C MET A 80 12.84 2.00 3.55
N LYS A 81 12.16 2.18 2.41
CA LYS A 81 12.58 1.59 1.12
C LYS A 81 13.95 2.15 0.72
N ARG A 82 14.77 1.40 -0.02
CA ARG A 82 16.13 1.88 -0.37
C ARG A 82 16.15 3.03 -1.37
N TYR A 83 15.14 3.10 -2.23
CA TYR A 83 15.02 4.11 -3.27
C TYR A 83 13.77 4.96 -2.98
N HIS A 84 13.96 6.06 -2.25
CA HIS A 84 12.94 7.09 -2.05
C HIS A 84 13.61 8.47 -2.02
N THR A 85 12.84 9.51 -2.29
CA THR A 85 13.23 10.91 -2.09
C THR A 85 12.37 11.51 -0.99
N GLY A 86 13.00 11.93 0.12
CA GLY A 86 12.26 12.48 1.28
C GLY A 86 11.55 11.42 2.14
N GLY A 87 10.56 11.83 2.95
CA GLY A 87 9.73 10.91 3.78
C GLY A 87 10.31 10.53 5.16
N ALA A 88 11.41 11.17 5.54
CA ALA A 88 12.20 10.89 6.74
C ALA A 88 11.45 11.00 8.08
N GLY A 89 10.31 11.71 8.14
CA GLY A 89 9.49 11.87 9.35
C GLY A 89 8.04 11.38 9.20
N GLU A 90 7.74 10.65 8.13
CA GLU A 90 6.38 10.16 7.86
C GLU A 90 6.03 8.88 8.63
N SER A 91 7.04 8.19 9.16
CA SER A 91 6.97 6.97 9.99
C SER A 91 5.86 7.03 11.04
N VAL A 92 5.82 8.09 11.85
CA VAL A 92 4.81 8.25 12.91
C VAL A 92 3.39 8.45 12.35
N GLN A 93 3.26 9.13 11.21
CA GLN A 93 1.95 9.36 10.57
C GLN A 93 1.43 8.07 9.95
N ILE A 94 2.33 7.28 9.35
CA ILE A 94 2.05 5.96 8.80
C ILE A 94 1.60 5.01 9.92
N LEU A 95 2.30 5.00 11.06
CA LEU A 95 1.90 4.24 12.24
C LEU A 95 0.48 4.61 12.69
N LYS A 96 0.20 5.91 12.87
CA LYS A 96 -1.13 6.39 13.28
C LYS A 96 -2.22 5.99 12.27
N ARG A 97 -1.92 6.08 10.97
CA ARG A 97 -2.86 5.68 9.91
C ARG A 97 -3.16 4.17 9.98
N ARG A 98 -2.14 3.33 10.13
CA ARG A 98 -2.33 1.86 10.26
C ARG A 98 -3.04 1.50 11.56
N ALA A 99 -2.71 2.14 12.67
CA ALA A 99 -3.39 1.95 13.95
C ALA A 99 -4.88 2.30 13.86
N SER A 100 -5.21 3.40 13.19
CA SER A 100 -6.60 3.80 12.94
C SER A 100 -7.32 2.81 12.04
N GLN A 101 -6.67 2.29 10.98
CA GLN A 101 -7.26 1.24 10.14
C GLN A 101 -7.56 -0.03 10.95
N LEU A 102 -6.60 -0.51 11.74
CA LEU A 102 -6.82 -1.68 12.61
C LEU A 102 -7.92 -1.44 13.64
N GLN A 103 -8.03 -0.24 14.20
CA GLN A 103 -9.10 0.12 15.09
C GLN A 103 -10.47 -0.08 14.41
N TYR A 104 -10.65 0.44 13.19
CA TYR A 104 -11.90 0.30 12.45
C TYR A 104 -12.16 -1.13 12.00
N GLU A 105 -11.14 -1.84 11.50
CA GLU A 105 -11.25 -3.23 11.04
C GLU A 105 -11.64 -4.19 12.17
N ASN A 106 -11.16 -3.94 13.40
CA ASN A 106 -11.44 -4.79 14.56
C ASN A 106 -12.60 -4.25 15.44
N GLY A 107 -13.23 -3.13 15.08
CA GLY A 107 -14.38 -2.57 15.80
C GLY A 107 -14.06 -1.94 17.17
N PHE A 108 -12.81 -1.53 17.42
CA PHE A 108 -12.41 -0.92 18.70
C PHE A 108 -12.77 0.58 18.77
N GLY A 109 -12.95 1.09 19.99
CA GLY A 109 -13.37 2.48 20.23
C GLY A 109 -12.24 3.49 20.07
N SER A 110 -11.02 3.09 20.39
CA SER A 110 -9.80 3.91 20.25
C SER A 110 -8.56 3.01 20.17
N TYR A 111 -7.39 3.63 19.95
CA TYR A 111 -6.09 2.97 20.07
C TYR A 111 -5.15 3.83 20.90
N GLN A 112 -4.17 3.20 21.53
CA GLN A 112 -3.10 3.84 22.28
C GLN A 112 -1.75 3.39 21.71
N ILE A 113 -0.83 4.33 21.54
CA ILE A 113 0.56 4.02 21.18
C ILE A 113 1.32 3.80 22.50
N LEU A 114 1.77 2.57 22.73
CA LEU A 114 2.50 2.19 23.94
C LEU A 114 3.98 2.58 23.82
N GLU A 115 4.55 2.35 22.64
CA GLU A 115 5.96 2.57 22.37
C GLU A 115 6.11 3.05 20.93
N TYR A 116 7.00 4.02 20.72
CA TYR A 116 7.41 4.46 19.40
C TYR A 116 8.88 4.85 19.43
N THR A 117 9.68 4.22 18.58
CA THR A 117 11.10 4.50 18.45
C THR A 117 11.43 4.67 16.98
N GLU A 118 12.17 5.72 16.64
CA GLU A 118 12.74 5.92 15.31
C GLU A 118 14.26 5.88 15.39
N GLY A 119 14.88 5.23 14.42
CA GLY A 119 16.30 5.01 14.40
C GLY A 119 16.87 4.87 13.00
N ILE A 120 18.17 4.69 12.96
CA ILE A 120 18.93 4.42 11.75
C ILE A 120 19.66 3.11 11.98
N ASP A 121 19.31 2.10 11.19
CA ASP A 121 19.99 0.81 11.18
C ASP A 121 21.12 0.86 10.15
N SER A 122 22.34 0.59 10.59
CA SER A 122 23.53 0.61 9.74
C SER A 122 23.80 -0.80 9.23
N GLN A 123 23.42 -1.07 7.98
CA GLN A 123 23.64 -2.37 7.35
C GLN A 123 24.87 -2.33 6.44
N THR A 124 25.39 -3.50 6.05
CA THR A 124 26.57 -3.64 5.17
C THR A 124 26.45 -2.87 3.86
N ILE A 125 25.21 -2.58 3.42
CA ILE A 125 24.90 -1.78 2.23
C ILE A 125 24.16 -0.50 2.66
N GLY A 126 24.84 0.34 3.43
CA GLY A 126 24.38 1.67 3.83
C GLY A 126 23.43 1.71 5.02
N ALA A 127 23.25 2.91 5.55
CA ALA A 127 22.32 3.21 6.63
C ALA A 127 20.88 3.31 6.10
N ARG A 128 19.93 2.65 6.77
CA ARG A 128 18.50 2.72 6.48
C ARG A 128 17.75 3.27 7.68
N ARG A 129 16.73 4.08 7.47
CA ARG A 129 15.84 4.47 8.57
C ARG A 129 14.91 3.32 8.92
N VAL A 130 14.69 3.16 10.22
CA VAL A 130 13.79 2.18 10.80
C VAL A 130 12.93 2.86 11.84
N ALA A 131 11.70 2.41 11.98
CA ALA A 131 10.81 2.86 13.04
C ALA A 131 10.07 1.65 13.59
N GLU A 132 9.97 1.59 14.91
CA GLU A 132 9.23 0.55 15.62
C GLU A 132 8.10 1.20 16.41
N GLY A 133 6.94 0.55 16.42
CA GLY A 133 5.80 1.04 17.17
C GLY A 133 5.00 -0.11 17.77
N THR A 134 4.61 0.01 19.04
CA THR A 134 3.64 -0.89 19.66
C THR A 134 2.37 -0.13 19.92
N ILE A 135 1.23 -0.67 19.51
CA ILE A 135 -0.08 -0.12 19.83
C ILE A 135 -0.91 -1.12 20.62
N ARG A 136 -1.86 -0.60 21.40
CA ARG A 136 -2.95 -1.34 22.00
C ARG A 136 -4.27 -0.79 21.50
N LEU A 137 -5.17 -1.68 21.08
CA LEU A 137 -6.55 -1.35 20.75
C LEU A 137 -7.39 -1.33 22.05
N VAL A 138 -8.22 -0.31 22.21
CA VAL A 138 -9.02 -0.11 23.43
C VAL A 138 -10.49 -0.15 23.06
N GLN A 139 -11.25 -1.00 23.75
CA GLN A 139 -12.68 -1.11 23.52
C GLN A 139 -13.35 0.21 23.89
N ARG A 140 -14.43 0.56 23.18
CA ARG A 140 -15.26 1.68 23.60
C ARG A 140 -15.80 1.32 24.99
N GLN A 141 -15.35 2.02 26.02
CA GLN A 141 -16.06 1.99 27.29
C GLN A 141 -17.40 2.64 27.01
N ASP A 142 -18.46 1.83 26.95
CA ASP A 142 -19.81 2.37 26.93
C ASP A 142 -19.95 3.25 28.18
N ALA A 143 -20.42 4.47 27.96
CA ALA A 143 -20.59 5.46 29.02
C ALA A 143 -21.70 4.98 29.97
N ASP A 144 -21.35 4.10 30.91
CA ASP A 144 -22.18 3.67 32.05
C ASP A 144 -22.52 4.84 32.99
N SER A 145 -22.03 6.05 32.71
CA SER A 145 -22.37 7.27 33.44
C SER A 145 -23.86 7.66 33.37
N PHE A 146 -24.64 7.08 32.46
CA PHE A 146 -26.09 7.34 32.40
C PHE A 146 -26.92 6.46 33.35
N ARG A 147 -26.34 5.45 34.02
CA ARG A 147 -27.08 4.55 34.93
C ARG A 147 -27.00 4.93 36.42
N LEU A 148 -26.32 6.02 36.77
CA LEU A 148 -26.11 6.42 38.17
C LEU A 148 -27.20 7.36 38.75
N ASN A 149 -28.29 7.63 38.03
CA ASN A 149 -29.29 8.61 38.47
C ASN A 149 -30.75 8.09 38.53
N GLU A 150 -30.96 6.78 38.71
CA GLU A 150 -32.30 6.18 38.88
C GLU A 150 -32.57 5.67 40.30
N GLY A 151 -32.04 6.32 41.33
CA GLY A 151 -32.31 5.88 42.70
C GLY A 151 -32.11 6.95 43.74
N TYR A 152 -33.07 7.87 43.86
CA TYR A 152 -33.54 8.45 45.12
C TYR A 152 -34.98 8.97 44.97
#